data_AF-A0A327NS60-F1
#
_entry.id   AF-A0A327NS60-F1
#
_cell.length_a   1.000
_cell.length_b   1.000
_cell.length_c   1.000
_cell.angle_alpha   90.00
_cell.angle_beta   90.00
_cell.angle_gamma   90.00
#
_symmetry.space_group_name_H-M   'P 1'
#
loop_
_entity.id
_entity.type
_entity.pdbx_description
1 polymer ?
#
loop_
_entity_poly.entity_id
_entity_poly.type
_entity_poly.pdbx_seq_one_letter_code
_entity_poly.pdbx_strand_id
1 'polypeptide(L)'
;MVISREVHFDGTCPSINEVVKQVRRRTGIPASYVADKWLLTNPLNKVDMFSLYQEGDHTIVVTNDEPATDLLGATLHTLVEMGGFYRDGTA
;
A
#
# COMPACT_ATOMS: atom_id res chain seq x y z
N MET A 1 -13.48 11.72 2.52
CA MET A 1 -13.88 10.52 3.29
C MET A 1 -12.62 9.69 3.57
N VAL A 2 -12.56 8.93 4.68
CA VAL A 2 -11.47 7.97 4.92
C VAL A 2 -11.86 6.65 4.26
N ILE A 3 -10.97 6.07 3.46
CA ILE A 3 -11.17 4.76 2.83
C ILE A 3 -10.12 3.80 3.36
N SER A 4 -10.57 2.64 3.82
CA SER A 4 -9.69 1.52 4.21
C SER A 4 -9.93 0.34 3.30
N ARG A 5 -8.85 -0.29 2.84
CA ARG A 5 -8.87 -1.48 1.98
C ARG A 5 -7.96 -2.54 2.57
N GLU A 6 -8.43 -3.77 2.56
CA GLU A 6 -7.66 -4.93 2.99
C GLU A 6 -7.24 -5.74 1.76
N VAL A 7 -5.94 -6.00 1.67
CA VAL A 7 -5.37 -6.88 0.65
C VAL A 7 -4.91 -8.15 1.34
N HIS A 8 -5.56 -9.26 1.01
CA HIS A 8 -5.30 -10.57 1.59
C HIS A 8 -4.37 -11.40 0.71
N PHE A 9 -3.67 -12.33 1.35
CA PHE A 9 -2.75 -13.26 0.71
C PHE A 9 -3.05 -14.68 1.22
N ASP A 10 -3.01 -15.67 0.32
CA ASP A 10 -3.22 -17.09 0.71
C ASP A 10 -2.07 -17.63 1.58
N GLY A 11 -0.86 -17.09 1.39
CA GLY A 11 0.33 -17.36 2.19
C GLY A 11 0.76 -16.14 2.99
N THR A 12 1.96 -16.19 3.59
CA THR A 12 2.53 -15.03 4.29
C THR A 12 2.62 -13.83 3.34
N CYS A 13 2.05 -12.70 3.76
CA CYS A 13 2.07 -11.47 2.97
C CYS A 13 3.50 -10.90 2.87
N PRO A 14 3.82 -10.18 1.78
CA PRO A 14 5.13 -9.57 1.62
C PRO A 14 5.38 -8.51 2.68
N SER A 15 6.63 -8.39 3.13
CA SER A 15 7.01 -7.32 4.07
C SER A 15 6.74 -5.93 3.46
N ILE A 16 6.42 -4.94 4.29
CA ILE A 16 6.21 -3.57 3.80
C ILE A 16 7.44 -3.05 3.04
N ASN A 17 8.65 -3.37 3.50
CA ASN A 17 9.88 -2.98 2.81
C ASN A 17 9.97 -3.58 1.39
N GLU A 18 9.49 -4.80 1.20
CA GLU A 18 9.44 -5.43 -0.11
C GLU A 18 8.41 -4.76 -1.02
N VAL A 19 7.21 -4.47 -0.50
CA VAL A 19 6.18 -3.71 -1.23
C VAL A 19 6.75 -2.36 -1.69
N VAL A 20 7.37 -1.59 -0.79
CA VAL A 20 7.99 -0.29 -1.08
C VAL A 20 9.05 -0.42 -2.18
N LYS A 21 9.91 -1.45 -2.09
CA LYS A 21 10.93 -1.71 -3.09
C LYS A 21 10.32 -2.00 -4.47
N GLN A 22 9.25 -2.78 -4.55
CA GLN A 22 8.57 -3.07 -5.81
C GLN A 22 7.87 -1.84 -6.38
N VAL A 23 7.18 -1.05 -5.55
CA VAL A 23 6.56 0.21 -5.97
C VAL A 23 7.60 1.13 -6.62
N ARG A 24 8.73 1.37 -5.94
CA ARG A 24 9.85 2.18 -6.48
C ARG A 24 10.36 1.65 -7.81
N ARG A 25 10.57 0.33 -7.89
CA ARG A 25 11.11 -0.31 -9.10
C ARG A 25 10.17 -0.19 -10.29
N ARG A 26 8.86 -0.31 -10.07
CA ARG A 26 7.85 -0.34 -11.14
C ARG A 26 7.49 1.06 -11.65
N THR A 27 7.40 2.04 -10.76
CA THR A 27 6.89 3.38 -11.12
C THR A 27 7.96 4.45 -11.17
N GLY A 28 9.13 4.22 -10.57
CA GLY A 28 10.14 5.26 -10.36
C GLY A 28 9.78 6.27 -9.27
N ILE A 29 8.61 6.14 -8.62
CA ILE A 29 8.24 7.00 -7.49
C ILE A 29 9.19 6.70 -6.32
N PRO A 30 9.87 7.70 -5.74
CA PRO A 30 10.80 7.51 -4.63
C PRO A 30 10.07 7.31 -3.29
N ALA A 31 9.10 6.38 -3.24
CA ALA A 31 8.22 6.16 -2.09
C ALA A 31 9.01 5.86 -0.81
N SER A 32 8.74 6.54 0.30
CA SER A 32 9.43 6.31 1.58
C SER A 32 8.45 5.87 2.65
N TYR A 33 8.80 4.82 3.39
CA TYR A 33 7.98 4.29 4.48
C TYR A 33 8.52 4.74 5.83
N VAL A 34 7.63 5.28 6.67
CA VAL A 34 7.91 5.70 8.04
C VAL A 34 7.26 4.68 8.98
N ALA A 35 8.03 3.68 9.41
CA ALA A 35 7.52 2.51 10.13
C ALA A 35 6.78 2.88 11.43
N ASP A 36 7.33 3.80 12.22
CA ASP A 36 6.73 4.25 13.49
C ASP A 36 5.35 4.93 13.33
N LYS A 37 5.00 5.30 12.11
CA LYS A 37 3.72 5.96 11.77
C LYS A 37 2.87 5.16 10.80
N TRP A 38 3.34 3.96 10.41
CA TRP A 38 2.76 3.16 9.33
C TRP A 38 2.46 3.96 8.06
N LEU A 39 3.32 4.91 7.70
CA LEU A 39 3.01 5.90 6.68
C LEU A 39 3.88 5.70 5.44
N LEU A 40 3.25 5.53 4.28
CA LEU A 40 3.92 5.58 3.00
C LEU A 40 3.78 6.98 2.39
N THR A 41 4.90 7.55 1.93
CA THR A 41 4.97 8.93 1.45
C THR A 41 5.67 9.03 0.12
N ASN A 42 5.21 9.93 -0.74
CA ASN A 42 5.94 10.37 -1.92
C ASN A 42 6.65 11.70 -1.59
N PRO A 43 7.99 11.74 -1.48
CA PRO A 43 8.69 12.98 -1.13
C PRO A 43 8.57 14.07 -2.22
N LEU A 44 8.21 13.70 -3.45
CA LEU A 44 7.98 14.64 -4.55
C LEU A 44 6.59 15.27 -4.52
N ASN A 45 5.64 14.67 -3.81
CA ASN A 45 4.27 15.16 -3.70
C ASN A 45 3.76 15.00 -2.26
N LYS A 46 3.71 16.11 -1.52
CA LYS A 46 3.35 16.11 -0.09
C LYS A 46 1.92 15.70 0.21
N VAL A 47 1.00 15.70 -0.75
CA VAL A 47 -0.36 15.19 -0.53
C VAL A 47 -0.50 13.71 -0.88
N ASP A 48 0.54 13.14 -1.49
CA ASP A 48 0.58 11.76 -1.93
C ASP A 48 1.19 10.87 -0.83
N MET A 49 0.35 10.61 0.19
CA MET A 49 0.68 9.77 1.32
C MET A 49 -0.55 9.03 1.83
N PHE A 50 -0.33 7.88 2.46
CA PHE A 50 -1.38 7.07 3.07
C PHE A 50 -0.79 6.09 4.08
N SER A 51 -1.65 5.55 4.94
CA SER A 51 -1.26 4.54 5.91
C SER A 51 -1.21 3.15 5.27
N LEU A 52 -0.15 2.40 5.59
CA LEU A 52 0.13 1.07 5.09
C LEU A 52 0.74 0.23 6.22
N TYR A 53 0.09 -0.87 6.59
CA TYR A 53 0.60 -1.77 7.63
C TYR A 53 0.17 -3.22 7.37
N GLN A 54 0.90 -4.16 7.98
CA GLN A 54 0.54 -5.57 7.99
C GLN A 54 -0.36 -5.85 9.19
N GLU A 55 -1.46 -6.56 8.95
CA GLU A 55 -2.36 -7.07 9.99
C GLU A 55 -2.24 -8.60 10.01
N GLY A 56 -1.57 -9.12 11.05
CA GLY A 56 -1.21 -10.53 11.11
C GLY A 56 -0.28 -10.94 9.97
N ASP A 57 -0.30 -12.23 9.63
CA ASP A 57 0.65 -12.80 8.65
C ASP A 57 0.13 -12.74 7.21
N HIS A 58 -1.16 -12.44 6.98
CA HIS A 58 -1.83 -12.68 5.70
C HIS A 58 -2.54 -11.46 5.12
N THR A 59 -2.52 -10.31 5.80
CA THR A 59 -3.27 -9.13 5.37
C THR A 59 -2.37 -7.88 5.38
N ILE A 60 -2.50 -7.06 4.34
CA ILE A 60 -1.96 -5.70 4.30
C ILE A 60 -3.13 -4.74 4.23
N VAL A 61 -3.16 -3.79 5.16
CA VAL A 61 -4.20 -2.77 5.24
C VAL A 61 -3.66 -1.47 4.65
N VAL A 62 -4.46 -0.86 3.78
CA VAL A 62 -4.18 0.42 3.12
C VAL A 62 -5.29 1.40 3.47
N THR A 63 -4.94 2.50 4.14
CA THR A 63 -5.92 3.52 4.56
C THR A 63 -5.50 4.90 4.06
N ASN A 64 -6.37 5.57 3.32
CA ASN A 64 -6.10 6.89 2.77
C ASN A 64 -7.29 7.85 2.95
N ASP A 65 -6.98 9.14 3.02
CA ASP A 65 -7.97 10.19 2.79
C ASP A 65 -8.18 10.37 1.28
N GLU A 66 -9.40 10.65 0.85
CA GLU A 66 -9.66 11.06 -0.53
C GLU A 66 -8.97 12.40 -0.89
N PRO A 67 -8.54 12.59 -2.15
CA PRO A 67 -8.71 11.68 -3.31
C PRO A 67 -7.62 10.61 -3.41
N ALA A 68 -7.86 9.60 -4.26
CA ALA A 68 -6.83 8.63 -4.62
C ALA A 68 -5.66 9.32 -5.36
N THR A 69 -4.45 8.86 -5.10
CA THR A 69 -3.20 9.42 -5.64
C THR A 69 -2.41 8.39 -6.44
N ASP A 70 -1.41 8.84 -7.20
CA ASP A 70 -0.59 7.96 -8.04
C ASP A 70 0.17 6.91 -7.22
N LEU A 71 0.75 7.26 -6.07
CA LEU A 71 1.40 6.29 -5.19
C LEU A 71 0.41 5.28 -4.63
N LEU A 72 -0.81 5.70 -4.29
CA LEU A 72 -1.85 4.81 -3.78
C LEU A 72 -2.23 3.78 -4.84
N GLY A 73 -2.55 4.23 -6.05
CA GLY A 73 -2.87 3.35 -7.17
C GLY A 73 -1.73 2.38 -7.49
N ALA A 74 -0.50 2.89 -7.54
CA ALA A 74 0.70 2.08 -7.75
C ALA A 74 0.90 1.01 -6.66
N THR A 75 0.62 1.35 -5.41
CA THR A 75 0.80 0.44 -4.27
C THR A 75 -0.27 -0.65 -4.26
N LEU A 76 -1.54 -0.28 -4.43
CA LEU A 76 -2.64 -1.24 -4.54
C LEU A 76 -2.43 -2.21 -5.70
N HIS A 77 -2.02 -1.69 -6.86
CA HIS A 77 -1.71 -2.53 -8.01
C HIS A 77 -0.48 -3.43 -7.78
N THR A 78 0.53 -2.94 -7.06
CA THR A 78 1.70 -3.75 -6.68
C THR A 78 1.33 -4.87 -5.71
N LEU A 79 0.47 -4.61 -4.73
CA LEU A 79 0.00 -5.64 -3.80
C LEU A 79 -0.74 -6.77 -4.54
N VAL A 80 -1.60 -6.41 -5.50
CA VAL A 80 -2.30 -7.41 -6.33
C VAL A 80 -1.33 -8.24 -7.17
N GLU A 81 -0.35 -7.62 -7.82
CA GLU A 81 0.66 -8.35 -8.59
C GLU A 81 1.55 -9.25 -7.73
N MET A 82 1.73 -8.92 -6.45
CA MET A 82 2.45 -9.75 -5.48
C MET A 82 1.60 -10.92 -4.96
N GLY A 83 0.45 -11.20 -5.57
CA GLY A 83 -0.45 -12.29 -5.20
C GLY A 83 -1.53 -11.89 -4.20
N GLY A 84 -1.69 -10.59 -3.93
CA GLY A 84 -2.74 -10.07 -3.09
C GLY A 84 -4.10 -10.02 -3.79
N PHE A 85 -5.17 -10.13 -3.02
CA PHE A 85 -6.54 -9.99 -3.53
C PHE A 85 -7.44 -9.29 -2.52
N TYR A 86 -8.47 -8.61 -3.02
CA TYR A 86 -9.53 -8.05 -2.19
C TYR A 86 -10.55 -9.16 -1.92
N ARG A 87 -10.95 -9.37 -0.67
CA ARG A 87 -12.14 -10.19 -0.38
C ARG A 87 -13.36 -9.37 -0.75
N ASP A 88 -14.25 -9.95 -1.55
CA ASP A 88 -15.44 -9.26 -2.04
C ASP A 88 -16.20 -8.56 -0.90
N GLY A 89 -16.24 -7.24 -1.00
CA GLY A 89 -16.81 -6.38 0.03
C GLY A 89 -16.52 -4.89 -0.13
N THR A 90 -15.64 -4.45 -1.03
CA THR A 90 -15.59 -3.05 -1.56
C THR A 90 -14.48 -2.94 -2.62
N ALA A 91 -14.87 -2.69 -3.87
CA ALA A 91 -14.01 -2.15 -4.93
C ALA A 91 -14.23 -0.63 -5.02
#